data_AF-A0A8J3QZ98-F1
#
_entry.id   AF-A0A8J3QZ98-F1
#
_cell.length_a   1.000
_cell.length_b   1.000
_cell.length_c   1.000
_cell.angle_alpha   90.00
_cell.angle_beta   90.00
_cell.angle_gamma   90.00
#
_symmetry.space_group_name_H-M   'P 1'
#
loop_
_entity.id
_entity.type
_entity.pdbx_description
1 polymer ?
#
loop_
_entity_poly.entity_id
_entity_poly.type
_entity_poly.pdbx_seq_one_letter_code
_entity_poly.pdbx_strand_id
1 'polypeptide(L)' 'MEFQATLGQIVTAVIGAGLQLRYLEEYPEPFWRPGDLSAAAWRGRLPNAFALVASRPG' A
#
# COMPACT_ATOMS: atom_id res chain seq x y z
N MET A 1 -13.43 2.80 13.89
CA MET A 1 -12.01 2.83 14.27
C MET A 1 -11.21 2.75 12.98
N GLU A 2 -10.23 3.64 12.80
CA GLU A 2 -9.32 3.57 11.66
C GLU A 2 -8.13 2.69 12.01
N PHE A 3 -7.67 1.88 11.06
CA PHE A 3 -6.49 1.03 11.19
C PHE A 3 -5.42 1.51 10.21
N GLN A 4 -4.22 1.73 10.72
CA GLN A 4 -3.08 2.18 9.94
C GLN A 4 -1.95 1.15 10.07
N ALA A 5 -1.34 0.80 8.95
CA ALA A 5 -0.17 -0.06 8.88
C ALA A 5 0.77 0.46 7.80
N THR A 6 2.08 0.33 8.02
CA THR A 6 3.07 0.63 6.99
C THR A 6 3.02 -0.45 5.90
N LEU A 7 3.49 -0.12 4.69
CA LEU A 7 3.61 -1.11 3.62
C LEU A 7 4.47 -2.30 4.05
N GLY A 8 5.55 -2.06 4.79
CA GLY A 8 6.40 -3.12 5.34
C GLY A 8 5.67 -4.05 6.31
N GLN A 9 4.78 -3.52 7.16
CA GLN A 9 3.96 -4.34 8.05
C GLN A 9 2.98 -5.23 7.27
N ILE A 10 2.36 -4.68 6.21
CA ILE A 10 1.45 -5.43 5.34
C ILE A 10 2.19 -6.55 4.60
N VAL A 11 3.34 -6.23 3.99
CA VAL A 11 4.17 -7.22 3.28
C VAL A 11 4.64 -8.33 4.21
N THR A 12 5.10 -7.97 5.41
CA THR A 12 5.55 -8.94 6.43
C THR A 12 4.40 -9.85 6.85
N ALA A 13 3.20 -9.31 7.05
CA ALA A 13 2.04 -10.10 7.43
C ALA A 13 1.63 -11.09 6.32
N VAL A 14 1.66 -10.67 5.05
CA VAL A 14 1.35 -11.54 3.90
C VAL A 14 2.34 -12.69 3.80
N ILE A 15 3.64 -12.41 3.91
CA ILE A 15 4.70 -13.44 3.87
C ILE A 15 4.58 -14.36 5.10
N GLY A 16 4.34 -13.80 6.29
CA GLY A 16 4.14 -14.56 7.52
C GLY A 16 2.92 -15.48 7.49
N ALA A 17 1.92 -15.17 6.66
CA ALA A 17 0.77 -16.04 6.38
C ALA A 17 1.09 -17.20 5.40
N GLY A 18 2.35 -17.35 4.98
CA GLY A 18 2.79 -18.40 4.07
C GLY A 18 2.45 -18.15 2.59
N LEU A 19 2.05 -16.92 2.24
CA LEU A 19 1.80 -16.54 0.85
C LEU A 19 3.11 -16.12 0.17
N GLN A 20 3.25 -16.46 -1.11
CA GLN A 20 4.33 -15.97 -1.95
C GLN A 20 3.92 -14.67 -2.62
N LEU A 21 4.67 -13.61 -2.36
CA LEU A 21 4.50 -12.33 -3.04
C LEU A 21 4.85 -12.48 -4.53
N ARG A 22 3.94 -12.07 -5.42
CA ARG A 22 4.09 -12.17 -6.88
C ARG A 22 4.32 -10.82 -7.53
N TYR A 23 3.71 -9.78 -6.97
CA TYR A 23 3.81 -8.42 -7.49
C TYR A 23 3.51 -7.42 -6.36
N LEU A 24 4.27 -6.35 -6.34
CA LEU A 24 4.08 -5.20 -5.47
C LEU A 24 4.50 -3.95 -6.23
N GLU A 25 3.58 -3.00 -6.36
CA GLU A 25 3.83 -1.71 -7.01
C GLU A 25 3.19 -0.58 -6.20
N GLU A 26 3.96 0.49 -5.98
CA GLU A 26 3.52 1.71 -5.32
C GLU A 26 3.06 2.73 -6.36
N TYR A 27 1.91 3.35 -6.10
CA TYR A 27 1.32 4.41 -6.92
C TYR A 27 1.40 5.73 -6.15
N PRO A 28 2.43 6.55 -6.41
CA PRO A 28 2.59 7.84 -5.74
C PRO A 28 1.55 8.86 -6.19
N GLU A 29 0.95 8.71 -7.37
CA GLU A 29 -0.11 9.58 -7.86
C GLU A 29 -1.43 9.34 -7.09
N PRO A 30 -2.07 10.39 -6.56
CA PRO A 30 -3.35 10.25 -5.86
C PRO A 30 -4.45 9.84 -6.85
N PHE A 31 -5.11 8.72 -6.57
CA PHE A 31 -6.29 8.25 -7.34
C PHE A 31 -7.49 9.19 -7.21
N TRP A 32 -7.51 10.04 -6.17
CA TRP A 32 -8.53 11.05 -5.93
C TRP A 32 -7.93 12.29 -5.24
N ARG A 33 -8.37 13.48 -5.67
CA ARG A 33 -8.01 14.78 -5.10
C ARG A 33 -9.30 15.51 -4.68
N PRO A 34 -9.58 15.74 -3.38
CA PRO A 34 -10.55 16.73 -2.97
C PRO A 34 -9.98 18.13 -3.22
N GLY A 35 -10.38 18.75 -4.33
CA GLY A 35 -10.19 20.18 -4.64
C GLY A 35 -8.94 20.82 -4.00
N ASP A 36 -9.15 21.76 -3.09
CA ASP A 36 -8.11 22.65 -2.53
C ASP A 36 -7.43 22.13 -1.24
N LEU A 37 -7.66 20.87 -0.85
CA LEU A 37 -7.20 20.36 0.46
C LEU A 37 -5.83 19.69 0.44
N SER A 38 -4.73 20.40 0.70
CA SER A 38 -3.37 19.84 0.77
C SER A 38 -3.21 18.68 1.79
N ALA A 39 -3.29 17.43 1.35
CA ALA A 39 -2.99 16.25 2.18
C ALA A 39 -1.48 15.97 2.27
N ALA A 40 -1.01 15.39 3.38
CA ALA A 40 0.41 15.05 3.58
C ALA A 40 0.96 14.06 2.53
N ALA A 41 0.09 13.22 1.97
CA ALA A 41 0.40 12.32 0.86
C ALA A 41 0.78 13.05 -0.44
N TRP A 42 0.46 14.35 -0.58
CA TRP A 42 0.76 15.14 -1.77
C TRP A 42 2.15 15.78 -1.76
N ARG A 43 2.88 15.64 -0.65
CA ARG A 43 4.29 16.06 -0.54
C ARG A 43 5.27 14.90 -0.79
N GLY A 44 4.81 13.82 -1.44
CA GLY A 44 5.64 12.69 -1.83
C GLY A 44 6.22 11.86 -0.68
N ARG A 45 5.65 11.96 0.54
CA ARG A 45 6.14 11.25 1.73
C ARG A 45 5.51 9.88 1.97
N LEU A 46 4.41 9.56 1.28
CA LEU A 46 3.75 8.25 1.33
C LEU A 46 3.13 7.98 -0.05
N PRO A 47 3.22 6.75 -0.59
CA PRO A 47 2.42 6.39 -1.75
C PRO A 47 0.93 6.56 -1.42
N ASN A 48 0.16 7.12 -2.35
CA ASN A 48 -1.28 7.29 -2.15
C ASN A 48 -2.01 5.94 -2.18
N ALA A 49 -1.48 4.99 -2.95
CA ALA A 49 -1.99 3.63 -3.05
C ALA A 49 -0.85 2.66 -3.42
N PHE A 50 -1.10 1.37 -3.27
CA PHE A 50 -0.23 0.29 -3.77
C PHE A 50 -1.09 -0.88 -4.25
N ALA A 51 -0.56 -1.69 -5.16
CA ALA A 51 -1.14 -2.97 -5.53
C ALA A 51 -0.25 -4.11 -5.01
N LEU A 52 -0.88 -5.15 -4.46
CA LEU A 52 -0.19 -6.33 -3.96
C LEU A 52 -0.90 -7.58 -4.48
N VAL A 53 -0.16 -8.47 -5.13
CA VAL A 53 -0.64 -9.78 -5.55
C VAL A 53 0.22 -10.85 -4.89
N ALA A 54 -0.43 -11.81 -4.24
CA ALA A 54 0.22 -12.95 -3.62
C ALA A 54 -0.55 -14.23 -3.90
N SER A 55 0.14 -15.36 -3.92
CA SER A 55 -0.44 -16.68 -4.16
C SER A 55 0.00 -17.67 -3.09
N ARG A 56 -0.80 -18.71 -2.86
CA ARG A 56 -0.34 -19.86 -2.09
C ARG A 56 0.71 -20.63 -2.91
N PRO A 57 1.76 -21.18 -2.27
CA PRO A 57 2.61 -22.16 -2.91
C PRO A 57 1.75 -23.33 -3.41
N GLY A 58 2.04 -23.80 -4.64
CA GLY A 58 1.47 -25.04 -5.16
C GLY A 58 2.09 -26.28 -4.53
#